data_AF-W2ENI8-F1
#
_entry.id   AF-W2ENI8-F1
#
_cell.length_a   1.000
_cell.length_b   1.000
_cell.length_c   1.000
_cell.angle_alpha   90.00
_cell.angle_beta   90.00
_cell.angle_gamma   90.00
#
_symmetry.space_group_name_H-M   'P 1'
#
loop_
_entity.id
_entity.type
_entity.pdbx_description
1 polymer ?
#
loop_
_entity_poly.entity_id
_entity_poly.type
_entity_poly.pdbx_seq_one_letter_code
_entity_poly.pdbx_strand_id
1 'polypeptide(L)'
;MLLTISTTLRPATDLGFLLHKHPDRVQEFGRSFGTARVFYPEASQERCTAALLLEIDPVRLARSRGSSSPDFSLGQYVNDRPYAASSLLAVALADVFRTARAGRCASRQELADSPIPLEIGLPALPCRGGPDLAHRLFEPLGWRVDAVPMPLDPVFPEWGGSRYVRLTLRGEVRLADALNHLYVLLPVLDDAKHYWVAGDEVDKLIRAGEGWLAAHPEKGLITRRFLGRRRGLTRTAFARLAEVGDDVEEALEPPVEEEVAGPLGRDEGGEPFTGDATADAPPGEADSAEGGSEGGSEGEGRTPLNTLRRDAVVGVLEEIGARTVIDLGCGSGQLVAALLARPSVVRVAGMDVSARALALAARRLRPERMPEAGRSRLELFQGSLTYTDARLSGYDAAVLMEVVEHVDPPRLTALERVVFGAARPGHVIVTTPNVEYNVRYEFLGPDAVRHPDHRFEWTRDEFGAWASGVAGRYGYEVVLRPVGGDDPEVGPPTQMAVFTLAEGGAR
;
A
#
# COMPACT_ATOMS: atom_id res chain seq x y z
N MET A 1 -16.54 -25.59 8.49
CA MET A 1 -16.81 -24.17 8.82
C MET A 1 -18.02 -23.66 8.06
N LEU A 2 -18.86 -22.83 8.68
CA LEU A 2 -20.08 -22.27 8.07
C LEU A 2 -20.08 -20.74 8.15
N LEU A 3 -20.51 -20.10 7.06
CA LEU A 3 -20.91 -18.70 6.98
C LEU A 3 -22.31 -18.64 6.37
N THR A 4 -23.23 -17.90 6.97
CA THR A 4 -24.52 -17.59 6.37
C THR A 4 -24.64 -16.10 6.07
N ILE A 5 -25.26 -15.76 4.94
CA ILE A 5 -25.58 -14.40 4.52
C ILE A 5 -27.06 -14.38 4.21
N SER A 6 -27.82 -13.60 4.95
CA SER A 6 -29.27 -13.48 4.83
C SER A 6 -29.65 -12.05 4.49
N THR A 7 -30.75 -11.89 3.74
CA THR A 7 -31.37 -10.58 3.50
C THR A 7 -32.88 -10.69 3.52
N THR A 8 -33.53 -9.58 3.86
CA THR A 8 -34.98 -9.37 3.79
C THR A 8 -35.34 -8.28 2.78
N LEU A 9 -34.40 -7.90 1.89
CA LEU A 9 -34.69 -7.11 0.70
C LEU A 9 -35.88 -7.73 -0.05
N ARG A 10 -36.69 -6.94 -0.76
CA ARG A 10 -37.77 -7.48 -1.60
C ARG A 10 -37.49 -7.22 -3.09
N PRO A 11 -37.40 -8.27 -3.93
CA PRO A 11 -37.49 -9.70 -3.60
C PRO A 11 -36.20 -10.23 -2.95
N ALA A 12 -36.30 -11.02 -1.87
CA ALA A 12 -35.10 -11.46 -1.14
C ALA A 12 -34.23 -12.42 -1.97
N THR A 13 -34.87 -13.13 -2.91
CA THR A 13 -34.21 -14.00 -3.88
C THR A 13 -33.17 -13.28 -4.75
N ASP A 14 -33.21 -11.94 -4.83
CA ASP A 14 -32.19 -11.17 -5.56
C ASP A 14 -30.78 -11.34 -4.98
N LEU A 15 -30.66 -11.80 -3.73
CA LEU A 15 -29.39 -12.25 -3.16
C LEU A 15 -28.67 -13.29 -4.03
N GLY A 16 -29.40 -14.14 -4.75
CA GLY A 16 -28.85 -15.10 -5.70
C GLY A 16 -28.12 -14.43 -6.87
N PHE A 17 -28.71 -13.39 -7.44
CA PHE A 17 -28.10 -12.59 -8.50
C PHE A 17 -26.88 -11.83 -7.98
N LEU A 18 -27.00 -11.21 -6.80
CA LEU A 18 -25.91 -10.42 -6.22
C LEU A 18 -24.69 -11.29 -5.87
N LEU A 19 -24.89 -12.51 -5.37
CA LEU A 19 -23.81 -13.48 -5.08
C LEU A 19 -23.32 -14.27 -6.30
N HIS A 20 -24.01 -14.15 -7.44
CA HIS A 20 -23.80 -14.96 -8.64
C HIS A 20 -23.88 -16.46 -8.32
N LYS A 21 -24.89 -16.84 -7.52
CA LYS A 21 -25.16 -18.23 -7.11
C LYS A 21 -26.67 -18.46 -7.17
N HIS A 22 -27.09 -19.41 -7.99
CA HIS A 22 -28.50 -19.71 -8.18
C HIS A 22 -29.06 -20.43 -6.94
N PRO A 23 -30.17 -19.99 -6.34
CA PRO A 23 -30.75 -20.60 -5.13
C PRO A 23 -31.02 -22.10 -5.27
N ASP A 24 -31.56 -22.54 -6.41
CA ASP A 24 -31.88 -23.95 -6.68
C ASP A 24 -30.67 -24.84 -7.00
N ARG A 25 -29.44 -24.31 -6.91
CA ARG A 25 -28.22 -25.07 -7.23
C ARG A 25 -27.26 -25.10 -6.06
N VAL A 26 -26.94 -26.30 -5.61
CA VAL A 26 -25.75 -26.55 -4.78
C VAL A 26 -24.52 -26.49 -5.69
N GLN A 27 -23.55 -25.65 -5.35
CA GLN A 27 -22.32 -25.48 -6.12
C GLN A 27 -21.11 -25.84 -5.27
N GLU A 28 -20.18 -26.60 -5.84
CA GLU A 28 -18.95 -27.03 -5.16
C GLU A 28 -17.71 -26.42 -5.81
N PHE A 29 -16.75 -26.04 -4.98
CA PHE A 29 -15.51 -25.41 -5.38
C PHE A 29 -14.34 -26.10 -4.69
N GLY A 30 -13.54 -26.85 -5.46
CA GLY A 30 -12.35 -27.54 -4.96
C GLY A 30 -11.22 -26.56 -4.59
N ARG A 31 -10.55 -26.83 -3.47
CA ARG A 31 -9.38 -26.08 -2.96
C ARG A 31 -8.24 -27.03 -2.64
N SER A 32 -7.03 -26.46 -2.55
CA SER A 32 -5.85 -27.20 -2.09
C SER A 32 -5.99 -27.75 -0.67
N PHE A 33 -6.87 -27.17 0.15
CA PHE A 33 -7.08 -27.54 1.56
C PHE A 33 -8.47 -28.12 1.85
N GLY A 34 -9.34 -28.32 0.85
CA GLY A 34 -10.71 -28.80 1.09
C GLY A 34 -11.70 -28.46 -0.03
N THR A 35 -13.00 -28.50 0.29
CA THR A 35 -14.10 -28.20 -0.63
C THR A 35 -15.00 -27.13 -0.02
N ALA A 36 -15.27 -26.07 -0.78
CA ALA A 36 -16.27 -25.07 -0.41
C ALA A 36 -17.58 -25.35 -1.16
N ARG A 37 -18.70 -25.41 -0.44
CA ARG A 37 -20.04 -25.56 -1.01
C ARG A 37 -20.86 -24.31 -0.77
N VAL A 38 -21.60 -23.88 -1.79
CA VAL A 38 -22.64 -22.85 -1.66
C VAL A 38 -23.99 -23.48 -1.90
N PHE A 39 -24.93 -23.22 -1.00
CA PHE A 39 -26.33 -23.62 -1.13
C PHE A 39 -27.22 -22.62 -0.39
N TYR A 40 -28.52 -22.69 -0.64
CA TYR A 40 -29.51 -21.78 -0.06
C TYR A 40 -30.45 -22.57 0.85
N PRO A 41 -30.23 -22.57 2.18
CA PRO A 41 -31.17 -23.21 3.11
C PRO A 41 -32.56 -22.56 3.11
N GLU A 42 -32.66 -21.30 2.68
CA GLU A 42 -33.92 -20.57 2.57
C GLU A 42 -33.86 -19.63 1.37
N ALA A 43 -34.88 -19.67 0.50
CA ALA A 43 -35.00 -18.77 -0.65
C ALA A 43 -36.48 -18.46 -0.90
N SER A 44 -37.02 -17.53 -0.12
CA SER A 44 -38.37 -17.00 -0.31
C SER A 44 -38.31 -15.54 -0.79
N GLN A 45 -39.48 -14.98 -1.12
CA GLN A 45 -39.60 -13.56 -1.46
C GLN A 45 -39.32 -12.63 -0.28
N GLU A 46 -39.51 -13.13 0.95
CA GLU A 46 -39.45 -12.37 2.19
C GLU A 46 -38.10 -12.47 2.88
N ARG A 47 -37.45 -13.63 2.76
CA ARG A 47 -36.12 -13.89 3.30
C ARG A 47 -35.37 -14.89 2.42
N CYS A 48 -34.12 -14.56 2.13
CA CYS A 48 -33.23 -15.44 1.40
C CYS A 48 -31.92 -15.55 2.18
N THR A 49 -31.44 -16.78 2.36
CA THR A 49 -30.22 -17.10 3.10
C THR A 49 -29.32 -17.95 2.20
N ALA A 50 -28.14 -17.45 1.90
CA ALA A 50 -27.05 -18.21 1.30
C ALA A 50 -26.14 -18.76 2.40
N ALA A 51 -25.65 -19.99 2.22
CA ALA A 51 -24.68 -20.63 3.10
C ALA A 51 -23.41 -20.96 2.32
N LEU A 52 -22.24 -20.59 2.88
CA LEU A 52 -20.92 -21.04 2.45
C LEU A 52 -20.39 -22.04 3.49
N LEU A 53 -20.34 -23.31 3.11
CA LEU A 53 -19.79 -24.39 3.93
C LEU A 53 -18.41 -24.76 3.41
N LEU A 54 -17.37 -24.57 4.21
CA LEU A 54 -16.02 -25.03 3.90
C LEU A 54 -15.69 -26.28 4.71
N GLU A 55 -15.47 -27.38 4.00
CA GLU A 55 -14.99 -28.65 4.55
C GLU A 55 -13.50 -28.76 4.26
N ILE A 56 -12.68 -28.80 5.31
CA ILE A 56 -11.25 -29.00 5.19
C ILE A 56 -10.94 -30.49 5.21
N ASP A 57 -10.00 -30.91 4.37
CA ASP A 57 -9.35 -32.21 4.49
C ASP A 57 -8.13 -32.06 5.43
N PRO A 58 -8.21 -32.52 6.69
CA PRO A 58 -7.13 -32.33 7.66
C PRO A 58 -5.86 -33.10 7.27
N VAL A 59 -5.98 -34.23 6.58
CA VAL A 59 -4.84 -35.06 6.15
C VAL A 59 -4.09 -34.37 5.02
N ARG A 60 -4.81 -33.84 4.03
CA ARG A 60 -4.21 -33.07 2.92
C ARG A 60 -3.56 -31.78 3.43
N LEU A 61 -4.20 -31.09 4.38
CA LEU A 61 -3.66 -29.85 4.97
C LEU A 61 -2.36 -30.10 5.77
N ALA A 62 -2.25 -31.23 6.48
CA ALA A 62 -1.03 -31.61 7.19
C ALA A 62 0.13 -31.91 6.21
N ARG A 63 -0.15 -32.57 5.09
CA ARG A 63 0.85 -32.98 4.08
C ARG A 63 1.37 -31.83 3.21
N SER A 64 0.66 -30.70 3.11
CA SER A 64 1.06 -29.57 2.26
C SER A 64 2.13 -28.64 2.88
N ARG A 65 2.59 -28.88 4.11
CA ARG A 65 3.68 -28.10 4.73
C ARG A 65 5.02 -28.78 4.43
N GLY A 66 5.95 -28.05 3.81
CA GLY A 66 7.31 -28.53 3.50
C GLY A 66 8.09 -28.95 4.76
N SER A 67 9.12 -29.80 4.59
CA SER A 67 9.82 -30.56 5.63
C SER A 67 10.69 -29.77 6.62
N SER A 68 10.45 -28.48 6.83
CA SER A 68 11.32 -27.58 7.62
C SER A 68 10.72 -27.08 8.92
N SER A 69 9.67 -27.72 9.46
CA SER A 69 9.24 -27.51 10.84
C SER A 69 9.64 -28.73 11.68
N PRO A 70 10.37 -28.58 12.80
CA PRO A 70 10.66 -29.70 13.67
C PRO A 70 9.35 -30.27 14.26
N ASP A 71 9.31 -31.59 14.29
CA ASP A 71 8.50 -32.52 15.09
C ASP A 71 6.98 -32.65 14.86
N PHE A 72 6.58 -33.84 14.40
CA PHE A 72 5.75 -34.87 15.07
C PHE A 72 4.79 -34.47 16.22
N SER A 73 4.22 -33.26 16.24
CA SER A 73 3.24 -32.86 17.26
C SER A 73 1.82 -33.30 16.88
N LEU A 74 1.11 -33.92 17.82
CA LEU A 74 -0.30 -34.35 17.70
C LEU A 74 -1.22 -33.23 17.18
N GLY A 75 -0.89 -31.97 17.50
CA GLY A 75 -1.62 -30.77 17.07
C GLY A 75 -1.65 -30.52 15.56
N GLN A 76 -0.81 -31.21 14.76
CA GLN A 76 -0.93 -31.17 13.30
C GLN A 76 -2.11 -31.99 12.79
N TYR A 77 -2.49 -33.06 13.50
CA TYR A 77 -3.56 -33.99 13.13
C TYR A 77 -4.88 -33.68 13.86
N VAL A 78 -4.80 -33.29 15.12
CA VAL A 78 -5.97 -32.91 15.95
C VAL A 78 -5.91 -31.41 16.20
N ASN A 79 -6.69 -30.66 15.42
CA ASN A 79 -6.84 -29.23 15.58
C ASN A 79 -8.25 -28.78 15.16
N ASP A 80 -8.57 -27.55 15.53
CA ASP A 80 -9.85 -26.88 15.33
C ASP A 80 -10.08 -26.35 13.91
N ARG A 81 -9.03 -26.32 13.07
CA ARG A 81 -9.06 -25.64 11.76
C ARG A 81 -10.20 -26.11 10.85
N PRO A 82 -10.58 -27.41 10.78
CA PRO A 82 -11.70 -27.83 9.94
C PRO A 82 -13.06 -27.25 10.36
N TYR A 83 -13.16 -26.82 11.62
CA TYR A 83 -14.43 -26.51 12.26
C TYR A 83 -14.62 -25.01 12.48
N ALA A 84 -13.54 -24.27 12.78
CA ALA A 84 -13.58 -22.86 13.13
C ALA A 84 -13.38 -21.92 11.95
N ALA A 85 -14.23 -20.89 11.81
CA ALA A 85 -14.26 -19.90 10.73
C ALA A 85 -12.99 -19.02 10.67
N SER A 86 -11.91 -19.62 10.21
CA SER A 86 -10.54 -19.10 10.21
C SER A 86 -10.21 -18.29 8.95
N SER A 87 -8.95 -17.86 8.84
CA SER A 87 -8.38 -17.28 7.61
C SER A 87 -8.62 -18.12 6.33
N LEU A 88 -8.84 -19.44 6.43
CA LEU A 88 -9.18 -20.30 5.29
C LEU A 88 -10.60 -20.05 4.75
N LEU A 89 -11.55 -19.72 5.63
CA LEU A 89 -12.90 -19.34 5.21
C LEU A 89 -12.88 -18.00 4.45
N ALA A 90 -12.07 -17.03 4.88
CA ALA A 90 -11.88 -15.78 4.16
C ALA A 90 -11.32 -16.00 2.75
N VAL A 91 -10.36 -16.92 2.58
CA VAL A 91 -9.83 -17.29 1.26
C VAL A 91 -10.89 -17.96 0.39
N ALA A 92 -11.69 -18.87 0.95
CA ALA A 92 -12.79 -19.51 0.21
C ALA A 92 -13.86 -18.48 -0.21
N LEU A 93 -14.26 -17.60 0.70
CA LEU A 93 -15.18 -16.49 0.44
C LEU A 93 -14.69 -15.61 -0.71
N ALA A 94 -13.42 -15.20 -0.65
CA ALA A 94 -12.80 -14.31 -1.63
C ALA A 94 -12.87 -14.85 -3.06
N ASP A 95 -12.73 -16.15 -3.22
CA ASP A 95 -12.75 -16.78 -4.52
C ASP A 95 -14.16 -17.15 -4.99
N VAL A 96 -14.98 -17.74 -4.12
CA VAL A 96 -16.36 -18.16 -4.43
C VAL A 96 -17.25 -16.96 -4.78
N PHE A 97 -17.07 -15.85 -4.08
CA PHE A 97 -17.84 -14.61 -4.26
C PHE A 97 -17.02 -13.50 -4.91
N ARG A 98 -16.03 -13.86 -5.74
CA ARG A 98 -15.13 -12.90 -6.40
C ARG A 98 -15.84 -11.78 -7.15
N THR A 99 -16.90 -12.09 -7.91
CA THR A 99 -17.64 -11.09 -8.70
C THR A 99 -18.45 -10.16 -7.81
N ALA A 100 -19.14 -10.72 -6.81
CA ALA A 100 -19.93 -9.96 -5.84
C ALA A 100 -19.07 -8.99 -5.02
N ARG A 101 -17.88 -9.46 -4.57
CA ARG A 101 -16.88 -8.62 -3.87
C ARG A 101 -16.39 -7.43 -4.67
N ALA A 102 -16.45 -7.52 -5.99
CA ALA A 102 -16.04 -6.44 -6.87
C ALA A 102 -17.19 -5.49 -7.22
N GLY A 103 -18.35 -5.62 -6.55
CA GLY A 103 -19.51 -4.75 -6.76
C GLY A 103 -20.23 -4.94 -8.10
N ARG A 104 -19.95 -6.02 -8.85
CA ARG A 104 -20.52 -6.20 -10.19
C ARG A 104 -21.72 -7.15 -10.16
N CYS A 105 -22.84 -6.71 -10.72
CA CYS A 105 -24.00 -7.56 -10.99
C CYS A 105 -24.72 -7.09 -12.28
N ALA A 106 -24.37 -7.68 -13.42
CA ALA A 106 -24.90 -7.25 -14.73
C ALA A 106 -26.44 -7.24 -14.81
N SER A 107 -27.12 -8.11 -14.07
CA SER A 107 -28.59 -8.17 -14.05
C SER A 107 -29.25 -7.21 -13.06
N ARG A 108 -28.53 -6.72 -12.05
CA ARG A 108 -29.05 -5.96 -10.90
C ARG A 108 -28.00 -4.97 -10.37
N GLN A 109 -27.43 -4.15 -11.24
CA GLN A 109 -26.28 -3.31 -10.88
C GLN A 109 -26.67 -2.23 -9.86
N GLU A 110 -27.80 -1.55 -10.05
CA GLU A 110 -28.34 -0.56 -9.10
C GLU A 110 -28.46 -1.13 -7.68
N LEU A 111 -28.90 -2.39 -7.56
CA LEU A 111 -29.03 -3.07 -6.29
C LEU A 111 -27.67 -3.46 -5.69
N ALA A 112 -26.70 -3.84 -6.52
CA ALA A 112 -25.34 -4.12 -6.07
C ALA A 112 -24.61 -2.86 -5.56
N ASP A 113 -24.99 -1.69 -6.08
CA ASP A 113 -24.47 -0.40 -5.66
C ASP A 113 -25.20 0.19 -4.45
N SER A 114 -26.37 -0.34 -4.12
CA SER A 114 -27.19 0.12 -2.99
C SER A 114 -26.89 -0.64 -1.69
N PRO A 115 -26.97 0.02 -0.51
CA PRO A 115 -27.04 -0.66 0.77
C PRO A 115 -28.30 -1.54 0.85
N ILE A 116 -28.16 -2.75 1.38
CA ILE A 116 -29.27 -3.68 1.59
C ILE A 116 -29.26 -4.23 3.03
N PRO A 117 -30.41 -4.60 3.60
CA PRO A 117 -30.46 -5.20 4.93
C PRO A 117 -29.80 -6.58 4.89
N LEU A 118 -28.71 -6.74 5.63
CA LEU A 118 -27.94 -7.98 5.70
C LEU A 118 -27.87 -8.49 7.14
N GLU A 119 -27.98 -9.81 7.26
CA GLU A 119 -27.66 -10.56 8.47
C GLU A 119 -26.59 -11.59 8.14
N ILE A 120 -25.46 -11.56 8.84
CA ILE A 120 -24.34 -12.49 8.66
C ILE A 120 -24.19 -13.34 9.90
N GLY A 121 -24.14 -14.67 9.72
CA GLY A 121 -23.99 -15.63 10.81
C GLY A 121 -22.71 -16.44 10.72
N LEU A 122 -21.96 -16.48 11.81
CA LEU A 122 -20.72 -17.25 11.98
C LEU A 122 -20.81 -18.02 13.31
N PRO A 123 -21.18 -19.32 13.27
CA PRO A 123 -21.49 -20.08 14.49
C PRO A 123 -20.27 -20.39 15.36
N ALA A 124 -19.06 -20.43 14.77
CA ALA A 124 -17.82 -20.71 15.47
C ALA A 124 -16.66 -19.91 14.87
N LEU A 125 -16.42 -18.71 15.40
CA LEU A 125 -15.36 -17.80 14.95
C LEU A 125 -14.24 -17.72 15.99
N PRO A 126 -12.98 -18.10 15.66
CA PRO A 126 -11.87 -17.81 16.55
C PRO A 126 -11.72 -16.29 16.70
N CYS A 127 -11.74 -15.81 17.94
CA CYS A 127 -11.61 -14.39 18.26
C CYS A 127 -10.56 -14.18 19.35
N ARG A 128 -9.30 -14.01 18.94
CA ARG A 128 -8.18 -13.69 19.83
C ARG A 128 -8.25 -12.23 20.25
N GLY A 129 -8.96 -11.98 21.34
CA GLY A 129 -9.34 -10.65 21.82
C GLY A 129 -10.75 -10.61 22.41
N GLY A 130 -11.50 -11.72 22.33
CA GLY A 130 -12.82 -11.84 22.92
C GLY A 130 -13.90 -11.08 22.13
N PRO A 131 -15.16 -11.12 22.60
CA PRO A 131 -16.29 -10.42 21.98
C PRO A 131 -16.02 -8.95 21.71
N ASP A 132 -15.38 -8.24 22.66
CA ASP A 132 -15.10 -6.81 22.57
C ASP A 132 -14.31 -6.44 21.31
N LEU A 133 -13.37 -7.31 20.89
CA LEU A 133 -12.64 -7.08 19.65
C LEU A 133 -13.56 -7.15 18.43
N ALA A 134 -14.54 -8.04 18.40
CA ALA A 134 -15.51 -8.09 17.30
C ALA A 134 -16.36 -6.82 17.24
N HIS A 135 -16.77 -6.28 18.39
CA HIS A 135 -17.46 -4.99 18.47
C HIS A 135 -16.61 -3.85 17.88
N ARG A 136 -15.37 -3.68 18.36
CA ARG A 136 -14.46 -2.62 17.88
C ARG A 136 -14.13 -2.70 16.38
N LEU A 137 -14.20 -3.90 15.78
CA LEU A 137 -13.88 -4.11 14.37
C LEU A 137 -15.08 -3.97 13.43
N PHE A 138 -16.30 -4.25 13.88
CA PHE A 138 -17.48 -4.25 13.00
C PHE A 138 -18.45 -3.09 13.27
N GLU A 139 -18.56 -2.58 14.50
CA GLU A 139 -19.48 -1.47 14.80
C GLU A 139 -19.14 -0.18 14.02
N PRO A 140 -17.85 0.23 13.87
CA PRO A 140 -17.51 1.41 13.07
C PRO A 140 -17.87 1.29 11.58
N LEU A 141 -18.16 0.08 11.11
CA LEU A 141 -18.54 -0.22 9.72
C LEU A 141 -20.06 -0.27 9.52
N GLY A 142 -20.85 0.17 10.51
CA GLY A 142 -22.31 0.21 10.43
C GLY A 142 -23.00 -1.09 10.81
N TRP A 143 -22.29 -2.04 11.44
CA TRP A 143 -22.89 -3.28 11.92
C TRP A 143 -23.39 -3.16 13.35
N ARG A 144 -24.59 -3.68 13.61
CA ARG A 144 -24.98 -4.16 14.93
C ARG A 144 -24.35 -5.53 15.16
N VAL A 145 -23.52 -5.62 16.18
CA VAL A 145 -22.73 -6.82 16.50
C VAL A 145 -23.36 -7.57 17.67
N ASP A 146 -23.59 -8.86 17.49
CA ASP A 146 -23.92 -9.80 18.57
C ASP A 146 -22.84 -10.88 18.62
N ALA A 147 -21.94 -10.77 19.60
CA ALA A 147 -20.79 -11.66 19.77
C ALA A 147 -20.89 -12.39 21.11
N VAL A 148 -21.32 -13.66 21.08
CA VAL A 148 -21.53 -14.47 22.28
C VAL A 148 -20.34 -15.42 22.49
N PRO A 149 -19.58 -15.33 23.60
CA PRO A 149 -18.54 -16.30 23.91
C PRO A 149 -19.10 -17.71 24.03
N MET A 150 -18.38 -18.70 23.51
CA MET A 150 -18.75 -20.10 23.66
C MET A 150 -17.99 -20.74 24.84
N PRO A 151 -18.64 -21.53 25.71
CA PRO A 151 -17.92 -22.29 26.74
C PRO A 151 -16.94 -23.27 26.09
N LEU A 152 -15.82 -23.58 26.76
CA LEU A 152 -14.89 -24.59 26.27
C LEU A 152 -15.56 -25.97 26.22
N ASP A 153 -16.27 -26.30 27.28
CA ASP A 153 -17.12 -27.48 27.37
C ASP A 153 -18.34 -27.12 28.25
N PRO A 154 -19.59 -27.29 27.77
CA PRO A 154 -20.78 -27.02 28.57
C PRO A 154 -20.95 -27.97 29.77
N VAL A 155 -20.33 -29.15 29.75
CA VAL A 155 -20.36 -30.13 30.84
C VAL A 155 -19.36 -29.79 31.95
N PHE A 156 -18.28 -29.07 31.62
CA PHE A 156 -17.23 -28.65 32.56
C PHE A 156 -17.08 -27.10 32.58
N PRO A 157 -18.03 -26.36 33.17
CA PRO A 157 -18.00 -24.89 33.20
C PRO A 157 -16.74 -24.30 33.84
N GLU A 158 -16.11 -25.04 34.76
CA GLU A 158 -14.89 -24.65 35.45
C GLU A 158 -13.66 -24.53 34.53
N TRP A 159 -13.72 -25.10 33.32
CA TRP A 159 -12.66 -24.93 32.31
C TRP A 159 -12.72 -23.55 31.62
N GLY A 160 -13.78 -22.79 31.86
CA GLY A 160 -13.95 -21.42 31.38
C GLY A 160 -14.39 -21.31 29.92
N GLY A 161 -14.21 -20.11 29.37
CA GLY A 161 -14.58 -19.79 27.99
C GLY A 161 -13.60 -20.36 26.97
N SER A 162 -14.13 -20.79 25.82
CA SER A 162 -13.32 -21.08 24.64
C SER A 162 -12.80 -19.77 24.01
N ARG A 163 -11.86 -19.91 23.07
CA ARG A 163 -11.42 -18.79 22.22
C ARG A 163 -12.40 -18.43 21.09
N TYR A 164 -13.55 -19.08 21.02
CA TYR A 164 -14.52 -18.89 19.95
C TYR A 164 -15.69 -18.03 20.42
N VAL A 165 -16.20 -17.26 19.48
CA VAL A 165 -17.45 -16.53 19.61
C VAL A 165 -18.42 -17.01 18.54
N ARG A 166 -19.71 -17.05 18.89
CA ARG A 166 -20.79 -17.07 17.92
C ARG A 166 -21.08 -15.63 17.55
N LEU A 167 -20.82 -15.26 16.30
CA LEU A 167 -20.95 -13.90 15.81
C LEU A 167 -22.17 -13.79 14.88
N THR A 168 -23.02 -12.81 15.15
CA THR A 168 -24.06 -12.36 14.24
C THR A 168 -23.89 -10.86 13.96
N LEU A 169 -23.86 -10.47 12.68
CA LEU A 169 -23.77 -9.07 12.26
C LEU A 169 -25.07 -8.69 11.55
N ARG A 170 -25.65 -7.54 11.89
CA ARG A 170 -26.85 -7.00 11.22
C ARG A 170 -26.64 -5.55 10.83
N GLY A 171 -26.94 -5.18 9.59
CA GLY A 171 -26.76 -3.81 9.12
C GLY A 171 -27.31 -3.58 7.72
N GLU A 172 -27.44 -2.31 7.35
CA GLU A 172 -27.76 -1.90 5.98
C GLU A 172 -26.48 -1.45 5.28
N VAL A 173 -25.88 -2.35 4.50
CA VAL A 173 -24.60 -2.10 3.82
C VAL A 173 -24.62 -2.73 2.44
N ARG A 174 -23.73 -2.28 1.54
CA ARG A 174 -23.59 -2.92 0.23
C ARG A 174 -23.03 -4.33 0.43
N LEU A 175 -23.51 -5.28 -0.38
CA LEU A 175 -23.04 -6.67 -0.29
C LEU A 175 -21.53 -6.80 -0.57
N ALA A 176 -21.00 -6.01 -1.50
CA ALA A 176 -19.58 -5.99 -1.81
C ALA A 176 -18.74 -5.61 -0.58
N ASP A 177 -19.15 -4.57 0.13
CA ASP A 177 -18.49 -4.08 1.33
C ASP A 177 -18.57 -5.12 2.44
N ALA A 178 -19.74 -5.70 2.69
CA ALA A 178 -19.91 -6.78 3.65
C ALA A 178 -18.96 -7.97 3.41
N LEU A 179 -18.83 -8.42 2.17
CA LEU A 179 -17.91 -9.50 1.81
C LEU A 179 -16.44 -9.09 1.96
N ASN A 180 -16.10 -7.83 1.69
CA ASN A 180 -14.75 -7.30 1.87
C ASN A 180 -14.39 -7.09 3.35
N HIS A 181 -15.33 -6.62 4.18
CA HIS A 181 -15.20 -6.57 5.64
C HIS A 181 -14.86 -7.96 6.18
N LEU A 182 -15.65 -8.99 5.83
CA LEU A 182 -15.37 -10.37 6.24
C LEU A 182 -14.01 -10.88 5.75
N TYR A 183 -13.66 -10.60 4.48
CA TYR A 183 -12.40 -11.03 3.90
C TYR A 183 -11.18 -10.49 4.68
N VAL A 184 -11.25 -9.23 5.11
CA VAL A 184 -10.17 -8.56 5.84
C VAL A 184 -10.21 -8.91 7.33
N LEU A 185 -11.38 -8.92 7.97
CA LEU A 185 -11.50 -8.98 9.42
C LEU A 185 -11.47 -10.40 10.00
N LEU A 186 -11.89 -11.43 9.25
CA LEU A 186 -11.80 -12.82 9.73
C LEU A 186 -10.36 -13.24 10.07
N PRO A 187 -9.34 -13.00 9.21
CA PRO A 187 -7.94 -13.25 9.58
C PRO A 187 -7.43 -12.42 10.76
N VAL A 188 -7.98 -11.21 10.98
CA VAL A 188 -7.59 -10.30 12.07
C VAL A 188 -8.10 -10.82 13.42
N LEU A 189 -9.32 -11.37 13.44
CA LEU A 189 -9.93 -11.98 14.62
C LEU A 189 -9.24 -13.31 14.99
N ASP A 190 -8.87 -14.10 13.98
CA ASP A 190 -8.16 -15.37 14.13
C ASP A 190 -6.73 -15.16 14.70
N ASP A 191 -6.04 -14.09 14.28
CA ASP A 191 -4.64 -13.76 14.66
C ASP A 191 -3.69 -14.97 14.55
N ALA A 192 -3.96 -15.82 13.54
CA ALA A 192 -3.21 -17.00 13.16
C ALA A 192 -3.32 -17.25 11.64
N LYS A 193 -2.50 -16.58 10.83
CA LYS A 193 -2.48 -16.85 9.37
C LYS A 193 -1.83 -18.21 9.10
N HIS A 194 -2.55 -19.09 8.38
CA HIS A 194 -2.13 -20.46 8.11
C HIS A 194 -1.39 -20.66 6.77
N TYR A 195 -1.11 -19.58 6.03
CA TYR A 195 -0.34 -19.56 4.79
C TYR A 195 0.75 -18.48 4.82
N TRP A 196 1.78 -18.62 3.97
CA TRP A 196 2.85 -17.64 3.85
C TRP A 196 2.33 -16.28 3.35
N VAL A 197 2.54 -15.22 4.13
CA VAL A 197 2.14 -13.84 3.80
C VAL A 197 3.22 -13.21 2.91
N ALA A 198 2.96 -13.06 1.61
CA ALA A 198 3.85 -12.41 0.65
C ALA A 198 3.42 -10.96 0.36
N GLY A 199 4.25 -10.19 -0.36
CA GLY A 199 3.98 -8.76 -0.61
C GLY A 199 2.71 -8.42 -1.38
N ASP A 200 2.12 -9.37 -2.09
CA ASP A 200 0.80 -9.24 -2.73
C ASP A 200 -0.35 -9.15 -1.72
N GLU A 201 -0.14 -9.55 -0.47
CA GLU A 201 -1.12 -9.41 0.61
C GLU A 201 -1.39 -7.93 0.96
N VAL A 202 -0.41 -7.05 0.71
CA VAL A 202 -0.61 -5.59 0.85
C VAL A 202 -1.58 -5.11 -0.22
N ASP A 203 -1.36 -5.46 -1.49
CA ASP A 203 -2.26 -5.09 -2.59
C ASP A 203 -3.69 -5.60 -2.33
N LYS A 204 -3.81 -6.83 -1.81
CA LYS A 204 -5.11 -7.42 -1.44
C LYS A 204 -5.78 -6.66 -0.29
N LEU A 205 -5.01 -6.25 0.72
CA LEU A 205 -5.53 -5.46 1.85
C LEU A 205 -6.02 -4.10 1.37
N ILE A 206 -5.22 -3.37 0.59
CA ILE A 206 -5.60 -2.05 0.07
C ILE A 206 -6.86 -2.16 -0.78
N ARG A 207 -6.89 -3.09 -1.74
CA ARG A 207 -8.06 -3.29 -2.61
C ARG A 207 -9.33 -3.70 -1.85
N ALA A 208 -9.21 -4.53 -0.82
CA ALA A 208 -10.37 -4.95 -0.03
C ALA A 208 -10.75 -3.95 1.07
N GLY A 209 -9.80 -3.08 1.45
CA GLY A 209 -9.96 -2.00 2.42
C GLY A 209 -10.39 -0.67 1.80
N GLU A 210 -10.45 -0.59 0.47
CA GLU A 210 -10.83 0.60 -0.27
C GLU A 210 -12.19 1.14 0.21
N GLY A 211 -12.26 2.45 0.46
CA GLY A 211 -13.47 3.13 0.94
C GLY A 211 -13.77 3.02 2.44
N TRP A 212 -13.07 2.20 3.23
CA TRP A 212 -13.37 2.07 4.67
C TRP A 212 -12.16 1.92 5.60
N LEU A 213 -11.09 1.25 5.16
CA LEU A 213 -9.98 0.87 6.04
C LEU A 213 -9.15 2.09 6.47
N ALA A 214 -9.02 3.11 5.61
CA ALA A 214 -8.27 4.33 5.93
C ALA A 214 -8.93 5.14 7.07
N ALA A 215 -10.27 5.16 7.11
CA ALA A 215 -11.06 5.85 8.12
C ALA A 215 -11.33 5.00 9.38
N HIS A 216 -11.07 3.69 9.33
CA HIS A 216 -11.40 2.80 10.44
C HIS A 216 -10.55 3.10 11.70
N PRO A 217 -11.15 3.23 12.90
CA PRO A 217 -10.41 3.57 14.13
C PRO A 217 -9.35 2.51 14.48
N GLU A 218 -9.66 1.24 14.24
CA GLU A 218 -8.74 0.10 14.43
C GLU A 218 -7.84 -0.19 13.21
N LYS A 219 -7.68 0.72 12.24
CA LYS A 219 -6.82 0.51 11.04
C LYS A 219 -5.42 0.02 11.38
N GLY A 220 -4.88 0.53 12.49
CA GLY A 220 -3.63 0.11 13.10
C GLY A 220 -3.57 -1.40 13.36
N LEU A 221 -4.57 -1.89 14.09
CA LEU A 221 -4.69 -3.28 14.51
C LEU A 221 -4.99 -4.20 13.32
N ILE A 222 -5.93 -3.80 12.46
CA ILE A 222 -6.37 -4.53 11.27
C ILE A 222 -5.19 -4.80 10.35
N THR A 223 -4.46 -3.75 9.95
CA THR A 223 -3.32 -3.85 9.04
C THR A 223 -2.20 -4.71 9.63
N ARG A 224 -1.90 -4.57 10.92
CA ARG A 224 -0.89 -5.39 11.62
C ARG A 224 -1.26 -6.87 11.61
N ARG A 225 -2.47 -7.22 12.06
CA ARG A 225 -2.87 -8.63 12.17
C ARG A 225 -3.13 -9.26 10.81
N PHE A 226 -3.75 -8.52 9.88
CA PHE A 226 -3.95 -8.98 8.51
C PHE A 226 -2.60 -9.31 7.86
N LEU A 227 -1.55 -8.52 8.06
CA LEU A 227 -0.26 -8.80 7.43
C LEU A 227 0.63 -9.72 8.27
N GLY A 228 0.05 -10.47 9.21
CA GLY A 228 0.76 -11.44 10.05
C GLY A 228 1.84 -10.78 10.90
N ARG A 229 1.66 -9.51 11.28
CA ARG A 229 2.58 -8.67 12.04
C ARG A 229 3.96 -8.52 11.36
N ARG A 230 4.04 -8.75 10.05
CA ARG A 230 5.24 -8.53 9.24
C ARG A 230 5.44 -7.03 9.02
N ARG A 231 6.32 -6.43 9.83
CA ARG A 231 6.56 -4.98 9.90
C ARG A 231 6.73 -4.32 8.53
N GLY A 232 7.48 -4.93 7.61
CA GLY A 232 7.68 -4.42 6.25
C GLY A 232 6.37 -4.29 5.46
N LEU A 233 5.54 -5.34 5.45
CA LEU A 233 4.25 -5.34 4.75
C LEU A 233 3.26 -4.37 5.40
N THR A 234 3.17 -4.40 6.73
CA THR A 234 2.34 -3.49 7.51
C THR A 234 2.64 -2.03 7.20
N ARG A 235 3.91 -1.68 7.03
CA ARG A 235 4.29 -0.32 6.71
C ARG A 235 4.02 0.08 5.26
N THR A 236 4.24 -0.83 4.31
CA THR A 236 3.81 -0.58 2.92
C THR A 236 2.30 -0.35 2.85
N ALA A 237 1.51 -1.08 3.64
CA ALA A 237 0.07 -0.88 3.71
C ALA A 237 -0.31 0.45 4.36
N PHE A 238 0.34 0.87 5.45
CA PHE A 238 0.05 2.18 6.06
C PHE A 238 0.42 3.34 5.15
N ALA A 239 1.56 3.29 4.45
CA ALA A 239 1.95 4.33 3.50
C ALA A 239 0.87 4.51 2.42
N ARG A 240 0.37 3.40 1.86
CA ARG A 240 -0.70 3.44 0.84
C ARG A 240 -2.07 3.81 1.40
N LEU A 241 -2.37 3.50 2.65
CA LEU A 241 -3.62 3.92 3.29
C LEU A 241 -3.60 5.41 3.63
N ALA A 242 -2.41 5.99 3.89
CA ALA A 242 -2.25 7.43 4.04
C ALA A 242 -2.45 8.15 2.69
N GLU A 243 -1.88 7.61 1.60
CA GLU A 243 -2.11 8.10 0.22
C GLU A 243 -3.59 8.11 -0.23
N VAL A 244 -4.47 7.35 0.44
CA VAL A 244 -5.92 7.25 0.14
C VAL A 244 -6.77 7.97 1.21
N GLY A 245 -6.18 8.31 2.35
CA GLY A 245 -6.87 8.94 3.48
C GLY A 245 -6.98 10.47 3.36
N ASP A 246 -6.02 11.10 2.67
CA ASP A 246 -6.00 12.55 2.45
C ASP A 246 -7.17 13.04 1.56
N ASP A 247 -7.81 12.16 0.77
CA ASP A 247 -8.93 12.50 -0.11
C ASP A 247 -10.27 12.78 0.62
N VAL A 248 -10.40 12.45 1.91
CA VAL A 248 -11.68 12.57 2.66
C VAL A 248 -11.68 13.74 3.64
N GLU A 249 -10.51 14.30 3.96
CA GLU A 249 -10.39 15.47 4.84
C GLU A 249 -10.61 16.79 4.07
N GLU A 250 -10.40 16.80 2.73
CA GLU A 250 -10.69 17.95 1.85
C GLU A 250 -12.18 18.15 1.51
N ALA A 251 -13.08 17.23 1.88
CA ALA A 251 -14.49 17.26 1.44
C ALA A 251 -15.50 17.76 2.50
N LEU A 252 -15.04 18.35 3.62
CA LEU A 252 -15.92 18.77 4.72
C LEU A 252 -15.80 20.24 5.15
N GLU A 253 -15.28 21.12 4.30
CA GLU A 253 -15.47 22.57 4.47
C GLU A 253 -16.41 23.12 3.38
N PRO A 254 -17.40 23.96 3.74
CA PRO A 254 -18.38 24.48 2.78
C PRO A 254 -17.71 25.48 1.82
N PRO A 255 -18.23 25.63 0.59
CA PRO A 255 -17.62 26.49 -0.42
C PRO A 255 -17.77 27.96 0.00
N VAL A 256 -16.64 28.63 0.22
CA VAL A 256 -16.56 30.09 0.14
C VAL A 256 -16.04 30.43 -1.25
N GLU A 257 -16.91 31.05 -2.04
CA GLU A 257 -16.57 31.62 -3.34
C GLU A 257 -15.67 32.85 -3.13
N GLU A 258 -14.56 32.95 -3.88
CA GLU A 258 -13.87 34.23 -4.05
C GLU A 258 -13.68 34.57 -5.54
N GLU A 259 -14.13 35.78 -5.83
CA GLU A 259 -14.07 36.48 -7.10
C GLU A 259 -12.64 36.87 -7.49
N VAL A 260 -12.49 37.00 -8.79
CA VAL A 260 -11.28 37.43 -9.50
C VAL A 260 -11.08 38.94 -9.36
N ALA A 261 -9.92 39.38 -8.87
CA ALA A 261 -9.44 40.74 -9.11
C ALA A 261 -7.90 40.75 -9.26
N GLY A 262 -7.44 40.98 -10.49
CA GLY A 262 -6.02 41.21 -10.79
C GLY A 262 -5.59 42.65 -10.53
N PRO A 263 -4.30 42.99 -10.72
CA PRO A 263 -3.87 44.37 -10.85
C PRO A 263 -3.53 44.73 -12.30
N LEU A 264 -4.09 45.85 -12.75
CA LEU A 264 -3.67 46.64 -13.91
C LEU A 264 -2.33 47.34 -13.67
N GLY A 265 -1.59 47.57 -14.74
CA GLY A 265 -0.61 48.66 -14.79
C GLY A 265 0.21 48.77 -16.08
N ARG A 266 -0.23 49.69 -16.96
CA ARG A 266 0.53 50.47 -17.99
C ARG A 266 0.86 49.81 -19.34
N ASP A 267 0.77 50.45 -20.51
CA ASP A 267 0.25 51.75 -20.96
C ASP A 267 0.25 51.74 -22.52
N GLU A 268 -0.37 52.75 -23.15
CA GLU A 268 -0.25 53.20 -24.55
C GLU A 268 -1.17 52.62 -25.67
N GLY A 269 -2.27 53.35 -25.94
CA GLY A 269 -2.41 54.17 -27.17
C GLY A 269 -2.99 53.57 -28.46
N GLY A 270 -4.19 54.03 -28.85
CA GLY A 270 -4.61 54.14 -30.27
C GLY A 270 -6.03 53.68 -30.62
N GLU A 271 -6.97 54.62 -30.74
CA GLU A 271 -8.32 54.48 -31.32
C GLU A 271 -8.34 54.35 -32.87
N PRO A 272 -9.50 54.26 -33.57
CA PRO A 272 -10.70 53.40 -33.42
C PRO A 272 -11.18 52.84 -34.80
N PHE A 273 -12.11 51.86 -34.86
CA PHE A 273 -13.29 51.91 -35.78
C PHE A 273 -14.29 50.73 -35.66
N THR A 274 -15.52 51.08 -35.23
CA THR A 274 -16.89 50.71 -35.68
C THR A 274 -17.40 49.27 -35.87
N GLY A 275 -18.60 49.04 -35.31
CA GLY A 275 -19.76 48.40 -35.98
C GLY A 275 -20.31 47.16 -35.27
N ASP A 276 -21.22 47.21 -34.29
CA ASP A 276 -22.67 47.55 -34.29
C ASP A 276 -23.53 46.32 -33.90
N ALA A 277 -24.68 46.61 -33.26
CA ALA A 277 -25.89 45.81 -33.01
C ALA A 277 -25.91 44.89 -31.76
N THR A 278 -26.39 45.36 -30.58
CA THR A 278 -27.80 45.43 -30.08
C THR A 278 -28.35 44.06 -29.60
N ALA A 279 -29.09 43.88 -28.50
CA ALA A 279 -29.80 44.75 -27.55
C ALA A 279 -30.09 44.03 -26.21
N ASP A 280 -30.40 44.84 -25.21
CA ASP A 280 -31.24 44.63 -24.01
C ASP A 280 -30.78 43.72 -22.85
N ALA A 281 -30.29 44.41 -21.81
CA ALA A 281 -30.66 44.19 -20.40
C ALA A 281 -31.82 45.17 -20.04
N PRO A 282 -32.21 45.49 -18.78
CA PRO A 282 -31.96 44.92 -17.43
C PRO A 282 -33.33 44.87 -16.66
N PRO A 283 -33.53 45.18 -15.35
CA PRO A 283 -32.64 45.44 -14.21
C PRO A 283 -33.00 44.65 -12.93
N GLY A 284 -32.09 44.52 -11.95
CA GLY A 284 -31.82 45.52 -10.90
C GLY A 284 -32.20 44.86 -9.55
N GLU A 285 -31.61 45.10 -8.39
CA GLU A 285 -30.78 46.17 -7.81
C GLU A 285 -30.12 45.54 -6.56
N ALA A 286 -28.84 45.81 -6.30
CA ALA A 286 -28.34 46.68 -5.21
C ALA A 286 -28.46 46.04 -3.80
N ASP A 287 -27.55 46.21 -2.84
CA ASP A 287 -26.55 47.25 -2.63
C ASP A 287 -25.60 46.84 -1.47
N SER A 288 -24.44 47.48 -1.46
CA SER A 288 -23.61 47.94 -0.31
C SER A 288 -23.08 46.92 0.73
N ALA A 289 -21.76 46.68 0.79
CA ALA A 289 -20.71 47.47 1.51
C ALA A 289 -20.62 47.06 3.00
N GLU A 290 -19.51 46.95 3.71
CA GLU A 290 -18.07 47.24 3.56
C GLU A 290 -17.42 46.66 4.84
N GLY A 291 -16.13 46.30 4.82
CA GLY A 291 -15.32 46.20 6.06
C GLY A 291 -14.37 45.01 6.12
N GLY A 292 -13.17 45.16 5.55
CA GLY A 292 -12.14 44.11 5.49
C GLY A 292 -11.22 43.99 6.71
N SER A 293 -10.36 42.96 6.68
CA SER A 293 -8.91 43.06 6.88
C SER A 293 -8.25 41.67 6.84
N GLU A 294 -7.37 41.48 5.86
CA GLU A 294 -6.04 40.85 5.95
C GLU A 294 -5.88 39.41 6.52
N GLY A 295 -5.38 38.51 5.65
CA GLY A 295 -4.25 37.66 6.04
C GLY A 295 -4.23 36.21 5.53
N GLY A 296 -3.51 35.95 4.43
CA GLY A 296 -2.69 34.74 4.26
C GLY A 296 -3.24 33.62 3.36
N SER A 297 -2.82 33.62 2.10
CA SER A 297 -2.92 32.52 1.15
C SER A 297 -1.96 31.36 1.45
N GLU A 298 -2.36 30.12 1.16
CA GLU A 298 -1.66 29.13 0.28
C GLU A 298 -1.97 27.66 0.65
N GLY A 299 -2.49 26.88 -0.32
CA GLY A 299 -2.65 25.43 -0.23
C GLY A 299 -2.74 24.79 -1.63
N GLU A 300 -1.60 24.46 -2.24
CA GLU A 300 -1.49 23.70 -3.49
C GLU A 300 -1.17 22.21 -3.24
N GLY A 301 -1.75 21.32 -4.07
CA GLY A 301 -1.60 19.86 -4.00
C GLY A 301 -0.14 19.39 -3.96
N ARG A 302 0.23 18.68 -2.88
CA ARG A 302 1.63 18.36 -2.58
C ARG A 302 2.09 17.10 -3.32
N THR A 303 3.13 17.22 -4.15
CA THR A 303 3.72 16.08 -4.88
C THR A 303 4.32 15.05 -3.89
N PRO A 304 4.08 13.73 -4.06
CA PRO A 304 4.63 12.71 -3.17
C PRO A 304 6.16 12.73 -3.06
N LEU A 305 6.71 12.53 -1.86
CA LEU A 305 8.15 12.63 -1.60
C LEU A 305 9.00 11.63 -2.42
N ASN A 306 8.47 10.44 -2.71
CA ASN A 306 9.15 9.46 -3.56
C ASN A 306 9.30 9.95 -5.01
N THR A 307 8.30 10.68 -5.51
CA THR A 307 8.32 11.35 -6.81
C THR A 307 9.31 12.50 -6.80
N LEU A 308 9.24 13.38 -5.79
CA LEU A 308 10.20 14.48 -5.63
C LEU A 308 11.65 13.98 -5.59
N ARG A 309 11.90 12.88 -4.87
CA ARG A 309 13.23 12.25 -4.81
C ARG A 309 13.70 11.71 -6.14
N ARG A 310 12.85 10.92 -6.82
CA ARG A 310 13.18 10.36 -8.12
C ARG A 310 13.45 11.48 -9.12
N ASP A 311 12.63 12.52 -9.12
CA ASP A 311 12.72 13.62 -10.06
C ASP A 311 13.94 14.49 -9.75
N ALA A 312 14.29 14.69 -8.48
CA ALA A 312 15.55 15.33 -8.08
C ALA A 312 16.79 14.54 -8.54
N VAL A 313 16.79 13.21 -8.37
CA VAL A 313 17.88 12.35 -8.86
C VAL A 313 18.01 12.44 -10.38
N VAL A 314 16.89 12.40 -11.10
CA VAL A 314 16.90 12.55 -12.57
C VAL A 314 17.42 13.93 -12.96
N GLY A 315 16.99 15.00 -12.30
CA GLY A 315 17.48 16.35 -12.56
C GLY A 315 18.99 16.47 -12.40
N VAL A 316 19.58 15.84 -11.36
CA VAL A 316 21.04 15.79 -11.19
C VAL A 316 21.71 15.00 -12.31
N LEU A 317 21.15 13.84 -12.71
CA LEU A 317 21.70 13.04 -13.81
C LEU A 317 21.68 13.79 -15.15
N GLU A 318 20.66 14.63 -15.38
CA GLU A 318 20.55 15.50 -16.56
C GLU A 318 21.55 16.66 -16.49
N GLU A 319 21.71 17.30 -15.33
CA GLU A 319 22.69 18.38 -15.07
C GLU A 319 24.13 17.93 -15.36
N ILE A 320 24.52 16.75 -14.90
CA ILE A 320 25.86 16.18 -15.13
C ILE A 320 26.02 15.55 -16.52
N GLY A 321 24.94 15.46 -17.31
CA GLY A 321 24.97 14.89 -18.66
C GLY A 321 25.27 13.39 -18.71
N ALA A 322 24.89 12.62 -17.69
CA ALA A 322 25.18 11.18 -17.62
C ALA A 322 24.47 10.41 -18.74
N ARG A 323 25.22 9.63 -19.52
CA ARG A 323 24.70 8.84 -20.64
C ARG A 323 24.60 7.35 -20.28
N THR A 324 25.42 6.89 -19.36
CA THR A 324 25.43 5.52 -18.86
C THR A 324 25.22 5.52 -17.35
N VAL A 325 24.10 4.94 -16.90
CA VAL A 325 23.67 5.00 -15.49
C VAL A 325 23.44 3.60 -14.94
N ILE A 326 23.91 3.35 -13.72
CA ILE A 326 23.58 2.14 -12.95
C ILE A 326 22.82 2.50 -11.68
N ASP A 327 21.66 1.88 -11.50
CA ASP A 327 20.82 1.98 -10.31
C ASP A 327 21.14 0.80 -9.36
N LEU A 328 21.83 1.11 -8.26
CA LEU A 328 22.39 0.16 -7.31
C LEU A 328 21.44 -0.03 -6.13
N GLY A 329 20.60 -1.06 -6.18
CA GLY A 329 19.43 -1.20 -5.29
C GLY A 329 18.15 -0.80 -6.00
N CYS A 330 17.98 -1.20 -7.26
CA CYS A 330 16.94 -0.68 -8.14
C CYS A 330 15.50 -1.00 -7.72
N GLY A 331 15.31 -1.92 -6.77
CA GLY A 331 14.02 -2.29 -6.23
C GLY A 331 13.06 -2.75 -7.32
N SER A 332 11.89 -2.13 -7.38
CA SER A 332 10.89 -2.43 -8.42
C SER A 332 11.15 -1.73 -9.77
N GLY A 333 12.29 -1.07 -9.95
CA GLY A 333 12.73 -0.47 -11.21
C GLY A 333 12.06 0.86 -11.56
N GLN A 334 11.69 1.69 -10.56
CA GLN A 334 11.04 2.98 -10.83
C GLN A 334 12.01 3.98 -11.48
N LEU A 335 13.22 4.12 -10.95
CA LEU A 335 14.24 4.99 -11.51
C LEU A 335 14.70 4.47 -12.88
N VAL A 336 14.94 3.16 -13.01
CA VAL A 336 15.24 2.52 -14.30
C VAL A 336 14.18 2.85 -15.37
N ALA A 337 12.89 2.78 -15.03
CA ALA A 337 11.81 3.13 -15.95
C ALA A 337 11.87 4.61 -16.36
N ALA A 338 12.14 5.50 -15.41
CA ALA A 338 12.33 6.92 -15.69
C ALA A 338 13.51 7.12 -16.65
N LEU A 339 14.68 6.57 -16.37
CA LEU A 339 15.89 6.72 -17.20
C LEU A 339 15.71 6.21 -18.62
N LEU A 340 15.02 5.08 -18.81
CA LEU A 340 14.75 4.54 -20.16
C LEU A 340 13.89 5.46 -21.03
N ALA A 341 13.02 6.26 -20.40
CA ALA A 341 12.20 7.25 -21.10
C ALA A 341 13.00 8.45 -21.61
N ARG A 342 14.26 8.64 -21.17
CA ARG A 342 15.14 9.73 -21.62
C ARG A 342 16.03 9.24 -22.77
N PRO A 343 15.97 9.83 -23.97
CA PRO A 343 16.83 9.43 -25.09
C PRO A 343 18.32 9.70 -24.87
N SER A 344 18.68 10.67 -24.03
CA SER A 344 20.07 11.03 -23.69
C SER A 344 20.82 9.90 -22.98
N VAL A 345 20.11 9.06 -22.23
CA VAL A 345 20.68 7.93 -21.47
C VAL A 345 20.78 6.70 -22.37
N VAL A 346 21.96 6.44 -22.91
CA VAL A 346 22.21 5.36 -23.88
C VAL A 346 22.41 3.98 -23.26
N ARG A 347 22.65 3.89 -21.94
CA ARG A 347 22.73 2.61 -21.22
C ARG A 347 22.20 2.77 -19.80
N VAL A 348 21.34 1.85 -19.38
CA VAL A 348 20.76 1.77 -18.04
C VAL A 348 20.92 0.36 -17.48
N ALA A 349 21.52 0.23 -16.31
CA ALA A 349 21.52 -1.02 -15.56
C ALA A 349 20.77 -0.88 -14.24
N GLY A 350 20.03 -1.91 -13.85
CA GLY A 350 19.44 -2.06 -12.53
C GLY A 350 20.00 -3.28 -11.82
N MET A 351 20.62 -3.08 -10.67
CA MET A 351 21.10 -4.15 -9.81
C MET A 351 20.30 -4.20 -8.52
N ASP A 352 19.96 -5.39 -8.05
CA ASP A 352 19.40 -5.58 -6.70
C ASP A 352 19.90 -6.89 -6.09
N VAL A 353 19.98 -6.97 -4.75
CA VAL A 353 20.30 -8.22 -4.03
C VAL A 353 19.10 -9.18 -4.05
N SER A 354 17.89 -8.65 -4.18
CA SER A 354 16.64 -9.37 -4.18
C SER A 354 16.24 -9.80 -5.60
N ALA A 355 16.35 -11.10 -5.87
CA ALA A 355 15.80 -11.70 -7.09
C ALA A 355 14.30 -11.39 -7.28
N ARG A 356 13.55 -11.21 -6.19
CA ARG A 356 12.15 -10.82 -6.22
C ARG A 356 11.98 -9.37 -6.72
N ALA A 357 12.81 -8.44 -6.27
CA ALA A 357 12.77 -7.05 -6.70
C ALA A 357 13.04 -6.96 -8.21
N LEU A 358 14.05 -7.66 -8.69
CA LEU A 358 14.37 -7.77 -10.12
C LEU A 358 13.22 -8.37 -10.94
N ALA A 359 12.52 -9.39 -10.42
CA ALA A 359 11.33 -9.93 -11.08
C ALA A 359 10.20 -8.89 -11.18
N LEU A 360 10.03 -8.02 -10.17
CA LEU A 360 9.06 -6.92 -10.21
C LEU A 360 9.49 -5.83 -11.19
N ALA A 361 10.78 -5.47 -11.21
CA ALA A 361 11.36 -4.54 -12.18
C ALA A 361 11.14 -5.03 -13.61
N ALA A 362 11.46 -6.30 -13.90
CA ALA A 362 11.22 -6.91 -15.21
C ALA A 362 9.73 -6.87 -15.60
N ARG A 363 8.81 -7.15 -14.67
CA ARG A 363 7.35 -7.06 -14.93
C ARG A 363 6.88 -5.65 -15.22
N ARG A 364 7.45 -4.64 -14.54
CA ARG A 364 7.12 -3.22 -14.76
C ARG A 364 7.64 -2.75 -16.11
N LEU A 365 8.91 -3.01 -16.37
CA LEU A 365 9.61 -2.56 -17.57
C LEU A 365 9.12 -3.30 -18.82
N ARG A 366 8.68 -4.55 -18.68
CA ARG A 366 8.23 -5.41 -19.78
C ARG A 366 9.28 -5.46 -20.91
N PRO A 367 10.54 -5.84 -20.61
CA PRO A 367 11.62 -5.83 -21.59
C PRO A 367 11.24 -6.59 -22.88
N GLU A 368 10.45 -7.65 -22.76
CA GLU A 368 10.15 -8.52 -23.90
C GLU A 368 9.07 -7.93 -24.82
N ARG A 369 8.53 -6.77 -24.46
CA ARG A 369 7.64 -5.95 -25.30
C ARG A 369 8.32 -4.67 -25.77
N MET A 370 9.58 -4.41 -25.39
CA MET A 370 10.30 -3.24 -25.83
C MET A 370 10.80 -3.41 -27.27
N PRO A 371 10.85 -2.33 -28.07
CA PRO A 371 11.63 -2.33 -29.30
C PRO A 371 13.11 -2.65 -29.02
N GLU A 372 13.82 -3.22 -29.99
CA GLU A 372 15.23 -3.63 -29.86
C GLU A 372 16.13 -2.46 -29.39
N ALA A 373 15.88 -1.25 -29.87
CA ALA A 373 16.58 -0.04 -29.46
C ALA A 373 16.38 0.31 -27.97
N GLY A 374 15.22 -0.02 -27.38
CA GLY A 374 14.98 0.14 -25.94
C GLY A 374 15.53 -1.04 -25.14
N ARG A 375 15.40 -2.26 -25.67
CA ARG A 375 15.83 -3.49 -24.99
C ARG A 375 17.35 -3.56 -24.81
N SER A 376 18.10 -3.18 -25.84
CA SER A 376 19.58 -3.16 -25.84
C SER A 376 20.17 -2.14 -24.86
N ARG A 377 19.40 -1.12 -24.46
CA ARG A 377 19.81 -0.14 -23.45
C ARG A 377 19.67 -0.66 -22.01
N LEU A 378 18.89 -1.72 -21.78
CA LEU A 378 18.51 -2.19 -20.44
C LEU A 378 19.23 -3.48 -20.03
N GLU A 379 19.93 -3.42 -18.91
CA GLU A 379 20.47 -4.57 -18.20
C GLU A 379 19.84 -4.69 -16.79
N LEU A 380 19.39 -5.88 -16.41
CA LEU A 380 18.94 -6.16 -15.04
C LEU A 380 19.70 -7.38 -14.53
N PHE A 381 20.32 -7.29 -13.36
CA PHE A 381 21.06 -8.41 -12.78
C PHE A 381 21.05 -8.42 -11.27
N GLN A 382 21.21 -9.61 -10.70
CA GLN A 382 21.37 -9.79 -9.27
C GLN A 382 22.84 -9.57 -8.87
N GLY A 383 23.04 -8.80 -7.81
CA GLY A 383 24.35 -8.47 -7.26
C GLY A 383 24.26 -7.95 -5.84
N SER A 384 25.39 -7.62 -5.23
CA SER A 384 25.44 -7.11 -3.87
C SER A 384 26.53 -6.06 -3.72
N LEU A 385 26.21 -4.98 -3.02
CA LEU A 385 27.15 -3.89 -2.74
C LEU A 385 28.22 -4.22 -1.71
N THR A 386 28.25 -5.46 -1.20
CA THR A 386 29.27 -5.92 -0.26
C THR A 386 30.35 -6.80 -0.92
N TYR A 387 30.21 -7.07 -2.23
CA TYR A 387 31.18 -7.83 -3.02
C TYR A 387 31.53 -7.07 -4.29
N THR A 388 32.80 -7.11 -4.69
CA THR A 388 33.23 -6.52 -5.96
C THR A 388 32.66 -7.28 -7.13
N ASP A 389 32.13 -6.57 -8.12
CA ASP A 389 31.56 -7.13 -9.34
C ASP A 389 31.98 -6.25 -10.52
N ALA A 390 32.63 -6.85 -11.52
CA ALA A 390 33.16 -6.14 -12.68
C ALA A 390 32.05 -5.46 -13.51
N ARG A 391 30.81 -5.92 -13.39
CA ARG A 391 29.64 -5.33 -14.06
C ARG A 391 29.24 -3.97 -13.49
N LEU A 392 29.81 -3.53 -12.36
CA LEU A 392 29.52 -2.22 -11.76
C LEU A 392 30.38 -1.09 -12.34
N SER A 393 31.43 -1.41 -13.08
CA SER A 393 32.36 -0.43 -13.66
C SER A 393 31.92 0.08 -15.03
N GLY A 394 32.43 1.24 -15.43
CA GLY A 394 32.23 1.79 -16.78
C GLY A 394 30.90 2.53 -16.98
N TYR A 395 30.31 3.04 -15.90
CA TYR A 395 29.16 3.94 -15.93
C TYR A 395 29.59 5.37 -15.61
N ASP A 396 28.96 6.34 -16.26
CA ASP A 396 29.17 7.77 -15.97
C ASP A 396 28.66 8.10 -14.56
N ALA A 397 27.53 7.50 -14.17
CA ALA A 397 26.93 7.70 -12.86
C ALA A 397 26.41 6.40 -12.23
N ALA A 398 26.61 6.26 -10.91
CA ALA A 398 25.92 5.26 -10.09
C ALA A 398 24.96 5.94 -9.11
N VAL A 399 23.78 5.35 -8.93
CA VAL A 399 22.75 5.87 -8.02
C VAL A 399 22.48 4.88 -6.90
N LEU A 400 22.49 5.36 -5.66
CA LEU A 400 22.07 4.66 -4.45
C LEU A 400 20.89 5.43 -3.84
N MET A 401 19.70 5.21 -4.39
CA MET A 401 18.50 5.92 -3.96
C MET A 401 17.78 5.13 -2.86
N GLU A 402 17.92 5.55 -1.60
CA GLU A 402 17.40 4.87 -0.41
C GLU A 402 17.95 3.45 -0.25
N VAL A 403 19.27 3.35 -0.10
CA VAL A 403 20.01 2.08 -0.09
C VAL A 403 20.93 1.98 1.10
N VAL A 404 21.68 3.04 1.40
CA VAL A 404 22.74 3.03 2.43
C VAL A 404 22.18 2.72 3.81
N GLU A 405 20.99 3.23 4.12
CA GLU A 405 20.28 3.04 5.37
C GLU A 405 19.80 1.59 5.57
N HIS A 406 19.72 0.78 4.51
CA HIS A 406 19.38 -0.65 4.59
C HIS A 406 20.62 -1.55 4.80
N VAL A 407 21.83 -0.98 4.75
CA VAL A 407 23.08 -1.70 4.94
C VAL A 407 23.44 -1.74 6.42
N ASP A 408 23.85 -2.91 6.93
CA ASP A 408 24.34 -2.99 8.31
C ASP A 408 25.57 -2.07 8.47
N PRO A 409 25.67 -1.23 9.52
CA PRO A 409 26.76 -0.26 9.66
C PRO A 409 28.19 -0.84 9.46
N PRO A 410 28.52 -2.05 9.96
CA PRO A 410 29.83 -2.66 9.71
C PRO A 410 30.13 -2.97 8.23
N ARG A 411 29.11 -3.01 7.37
CA ARG A 411 29.22 -3.29 5.93
C ARG A 411 29.26 -2.03 5.08
N LEU A 412 29.04 -0.84 5.64
CA LEU A 412 29.15 0.43 4.89
C LEU A 412 30.54 0.61 4.30
N THR A 413 31.60 0.29 5.04
CA THR A 413 32.97 0.34 4.52
C THR A 413 33.18 -0.59 3.32
N ALA A 414 32.49 -1.74 3.27
CA ALA A 414 32.53 -2.62 2.11
C ALA A 414 31.82 -2.00 0.90
N LEU A 415 30.63 -1.41 1.11
CA LEU A 415 29.91 -0.64 0.09
C LEU A 415 30.75 0.50 -0.46
N GLU A 416 31.39 1.28 0.41
CA GLU A 416 32.27 2.38 0.03
C GLU A 416 33.38 1.89 -0.90
N ARG A 417 34.06 0.79 -0.55
CA ARG A 417 35.13 0.20 -1.37
C ARG A 417 34.62 -0.31 -2.71
N VAL A 418 33.45 -0.96 -2.74
CA VAL A 418 32.87 -1.52 -3.96
C VAL A 418 32.45 -0.41 -4.91
N VAL A 419 31.73 0.61 -4.42
CA VAL A 419 31.16 1.67 -5.25
C VAL A 419 32.21 2.73 -5.62
N PHE A 420 32.86 3.34 -4.63
CA PHE A 420 33.77 4.48 -4.85
C PHE A 420 35.20 4.04 -5.19
N GLY A 421 35.60 2.83 -4.78
CA GLY A 421 36.93 2.29 -5.05
C GLY A 421 37.00 1.48 -6.33
N ALA A 422 36.23 0.39 -6.40
CA ALA A 422 36.32 -0.60 -7.48
C ALA A 422 35.47 -0.26 -8.71
N ALA A 423 34.18 0.09 -8.52
CA ALA A 423 33.30 0.50 -9.60
C ALA A 423 33.71 1.88 -10.16
N ARG A 424 33.99 2.82 -9.25
CA ARG A 424 34.58 4.16 -9.49
C ARG A 424 33.95 4.92 -10.68
N PRO A 425 32.63 5.12 -10.69
CA PRO A 425 31.97 5.93 -11.72
C PRO A 425 32.41 7.40 -11.63
N GLY A 426 32.21 8.16 -12.71
CA GLY A 426 32.49 9.61 -12.73
C GLY A 426 31.70 10.37 -11.66
N HIS A 427 30.44 9.94 -11.43
CA HIS A 427 29.57 10.48 -10.41
C HIS A 427 28.89 9.38 -9.57
N VAL A 428 28.65 9.67 -8.29
CA VAL A 428 27.80 8.84 -7.43
C VAL A 428 26.72 9.72 -6.80
N ILE A 429 25.47 9.31 -6.87
CA ILE A 429 24.35 10.01 -6.23
C ILE A 429 23.82 9.11 -5.12
N VAL A 430 23.81 9.60 -3.88
CA VAL A 430 23.28 8.89 -2.72
C VAL A 430 22.13 9.67 -2.16
N THR A 431 20.99 9.02 -1.92
CA THR A 431 19.90 9.60 -1.12
C THR A 431 19.64 8.75 0.11
N THR A 432 19.31 9.40 1.22
CA THR A 432 18.95 8.77 2.49
C THR A 432 17.92 9.63 3.22
N PRO A 433 17.07 9.06 4.09
CA PRO A 433 16.22 9.84 4.97
C PRO A 433 17.03 10.78 5.89
N ASN A 434 16.40 11.88 6.27
CA ASN A 434 16.83 12.73 7.38
C ASN A 434 16.06 12.34 8.65
N VAL A 435 16.77 11.84 9.67
CA VAL A 435 16.15 11.46 10.95
C VAL A 435 15.62 12.69 11.71
N GLU A 436 16.23 13.86 11.54
CA GLU A 436 15.79 15.11 12.19
C GLU A 436 14.37 15.48 11.75
N TYR A 437 14.01 15.18 10.49
CA TYR A 437 12.68 15.43 9.96
C TYR A 437 11.60 14.54 10.58
N ASN A 438 11.97 13.45 11.26
CA ASN A 438 10.99 12.47 11.70
C ASN A 438 9.97 13.04 12.70
N VAL A 439 10.33 14.10 13.42
CA VAL A 439 9.41 14.82 14.33
C VAL A 439 8.22 15.45 13.62
N ARG A 440 8.32 15.70 12.30
CA ARG A 440 7.21 16.23 11.47
C ARG A 440 6.23 15.16 11.04
N TYR A 441 6.52 13.89 11.32
CA TYR A 441 5.58 12.80 11.12
C TYR A 441 4.88 12.47 12.43
N GLU A 442 3.65 12.96 12.60
CA GLU A 442 2.84 12.77 13.82
C GLU A 442 2.63 11.29 14.20
N PHE A 443 2.79 10.38 13.23
CA PHE A 443 2.66 8.93 13.41
C PHE A 443 3.95 8.22 13.88
N LEU A 444 5.08 8.92 13.98
CA LEU A 444 6.37 8.37 14.41
C LEU A 444 6.63 8.72 15.89
N GLY A 445 6.91 7.69 16.71
CA GLY A 445 7.32 7.89 18.10
C GLY A 445 8.75 8.44 18.21
N PRO A 446 9.13 8.98 19.38
CA PRO A 446 10.51 9.42 19.63
C PRO A 446 11.49 8.27 19.38
N ASP A 447 12.62 8.57 18.73
CA ASP A 447 13.69 7.63 18.33
C ASP A 447 13.31 6.56 17.27
N ALA A 448 12.15 6.68 16.62
CA ALA A 448 11.76 5.78 15.55
C ALA A 448 12.43 6.18 14.21
N VAL A 449 13.09 5.21 13.58
CA VAL A 449 13.46 5.32 12.16
C VAL A 449 12.18 5.31 11.31
N ARG A 450 12.13 6.19 10.30
CA ARG A 450 11.09 6.23 9.28
C ARG A 450 10.82 4.85 8.70
N HIS A 451 11.88 4.09 8.40
CA HIS A 451 12.10 2.68 7.97
C HIS A 451 12.32 1.52 8.97
N PRO A 452 11.43 0.53 9.20
CA PRO A 452 11.79 -0.66 10.00
C PRO A 452 12.81 -1.59 9.33
N ASP A 453 13.14 -1.36 8.05
CA ASP A 453 14.22 -2.07 7.34
C ASP A 453 15.48 -1.19 7.28
N HIS A 454 15.41 0.05 7.80
CA HIS A 454 16.60 0.86 8.02
C HIS A 454 17.33 0.30 9.22
N ARG A 455 18.64 0.15 9.05
CA ARG A 455 19.59 -0.18 10.11
C ARG A 455 19.96 1.06 10.93
N PHE A 456 19.86 2.23 10.30
CA PHE A 456 20.10 3.54 10.88
C PHE A 456 19.41 4.61 10.02
N GLU A 457 19.19 5.80 10.56
CA GLU A 457 18.89 7.01 9.79
C GLU A 457 19.82 8.11 10.30
N TRP A 458 20.47 8.81 9.38
CA TRP A 458 21.44 9.84 9.75
C TRP A 458 20.77 11.20 9.93
N THR A 459 21.32 11.99 10.86
CA THR A 459 21.14 13.44 10.85
C THR A 459 21.86 14.07 9.65
N ARG A 460 21.63 15.36 9.40
CA ARG A 460 22.38 16.13 8.39
C ARG A 460 23.88 16.15 8.66
N ASP A 461 24.27 16.28 9.93
CA ASP A 461 25.67 16.29 10.33
C ASP A 461 26.33 14.91 10.13
N GLU A 462 25.65 13.83 10.51
CA GLU A 462 26.16 12.47 10.33
C GLU A 462 26.32 12.11 8.85
N PHE A 463 25.31 12.44 8.02
CA PHE A 463 25.36 12.21 6.59
C PHE A 463 26.45 13.05 5.92
N GLY A 464 26.58 14.33 6.27
CA GLY A 464 27.61 15.22 5.75
C GLY A 464 29.03 14.79 6.14
N ALA A 465 29.23 14.33 7.37
CA ALA A 465 30.50 13.80 7.84
C ALA A 465 30.88 12.50 7.12
N TRP A 466 29.92 11.58 6.96
CA TRP A 466 30.13 10.35 6.19
C TRP A 466 30.49 10.66 4.73
N ALA A 467 29.70 11.52 4.08
CA ALA A 467 29.88 11.88 2.68
C ALA A 467 31.24 12.53 2.43
N SER A 468 31.61 13.53 3.24
CA SER A 468 32.93 14.19 3.14
C SER A 468 34.09 13.22 3.39
N GLY A 469 33.93 12.30 4.35
CA GLY A 469 34.92 11.27 4.65
C GLY A 469 35.11 10.27 3.51
N VAL A 470 34.03 9.83 2.85
CA VAL A 470 34.10 8.97 1.65
C VAL A 470 34.76 9.72 0.51
N ALA A 471 34.36 10.97 0.28
CA ALA A 471 34.87 11.81 -0.79
C ALA A 471 36.40 11.95 -0.70
N GLY A 472 36.92 12.31 0.48
CA GLY A 472 38.36 12.41 0.74
C GLY A 472 39.12 11.07 0.63
N ARG A 473 38.52 9.94 1.03
CA ARG A 473 39.16 8.62 0.94
C ARG A 473 39.31 8.12 -0.50
N TYR A 474 38.38 8.44 -1.38
CA TYR A 474 38.33 7.88 -2.74
C TYR A 474 38.62 8.90 -3.86
N GLY A 475 38.83 10.17 -3.51
CA GLY A 475 39.18 11.22 -4.47
C GLY A 475 37.99 11.82 -5.19
N TYR A 476 36.84 11.90 -4.51
CA TYR A 476 35.67 12.62 -4.99
C TYR A 476 35.56 13.98 -4.30
N GLU A 477 34.92 14.93 -4.97
CA GLU A 477 34.29 16.09 -4.36
C GLU A 477 32.83 15.74 -4.07
N VAL A 478 32.21 16.38 -3.07
CA VAL A 478 30.81 16.11 -2.71
C VAL A 478 30.02 17.40 -2.46
N VAL A 479 28.80 17.44 -2.99
CA VAL A 479 27.83 18.50 -2.76
C VAL A 479 26.57 17.89 -2.14
N LEU A 480 26.12 18.46 -1.02
CA LEU A 480 24.86 18.06 -0.38
C LEU A 480 23.71 18.90 -0.93
N ARG A 481 22.57 18.26 -1.22
CA ARG A 481 21.35 18.91 -1.73
C ARG A 481 20.11 18.43 -0.96
N PRO A 482 19.13 19.32 -0.71
CA PRO A 482 17.87 18.93 -0.10
C PRO A 482 16.94 18.24 -1.10
N VAL A 483 16.06 17.38 -0.60
CA VAL A 483 15.00 16.74 -1.40
C VAL A 483 13.68 16.76 -0.61
N GLY A 484 12.68 17.43 -1.16
CA GLY A 484 11.41 17.73 -0.50
C GLY A 484 11.37 19.15 0.07
N GLY A 485 10.29 19.50 0.78
CA GLY A 485 10.20 20.79 1.45
C GLY A 485 11.28 20.95 2.50
N ASP A 486 12.09 22.00 2.40
CA ASP A 486 13.17 22.29 3.33
C ASP A 486 12.61 23.00 4.57
N ASP A 487 12.45 22.24 5.66
CA ASP A 487 11.94 22.77 6.92
C ASP A 487 13.03 23.60 7.61
N PRO A 488 12.73 24.83 8.07
CA PRO A 488 13.74 25.71 8.64
C PRO A 488 14.38 25.17 9.92
N GLU A 489 13.71 24.29 10.66
CA GLU A 489 14.21 23.73 11.92
C GLU A 489 14.92 22.39 11.68
N VAL A 490 14.28 21.49 10.93
CA VAL A 490 14.73 20.10 10.81
C VAL A 490 15.29 19.72 9.43
N GLY A 491 15.31 20.66 8.49
CA GLY A 491 15.84 20.49 7.13
C GLY A 491 14.89 19.71 6.22
N PRO A 492 15.38 19.11 5.12
CA PRO A 492 14.54 18.37 4.19
C PRO A 492 14.22 16.97 4.71
N PRO A 493 13.10 16.35 4.29
CA PRO A 493 12.79 14.98 4.66
C PRO A 493 13.76 13.96 4.05
N THR A 494 14.36 14.25 2.89
CA THR A 494 15.38 13.41 2.27
C THR A 494 16.64 14.23 2.02
N GLN A 495 17.78 13.60 2.24
CA GLN A 495 19.10 14.17 2.01
C GLN A 495 19.70 13.57 0.74
N MET A 496 20.40 14.36 -0.07
CA MET A 496 21.13 13.90 -1.24
C MET A 496 22.59 14.32 -1.16
N ALA A 497 23.51 13.42 -1.49
CA ALA A 497 24.91 13.71 -1.75
C ALA A 497 25.24 13.39 -3.21
N VAL A 498 25.79 14.37 -3.91
CA VAL A 498 26.27 14.24 -5.29
C VAL A 498 27.79 14.26 -5.24
N PHE A 499 28.39 13.12 -5.54
CA PHE A 499 29.83 12.94 -5.61
C PHE A 499 30.31 13.07 -7.05
N THR A 500 31.39 13.82 -7.26
CA THR A 500 32.05 13.98 -8.57
C THR A 500 33.52 13.62 -8.43
N LEU A 501 34.04 12.73 -9.28
CA LEU A 501 35.44 12.33 -9.22
C LEU A 501 36.33 13.55 -9.55
N ALA A 502 37.25 13.90 -8.66
CA ALA A 502 38.10 15.08 -8.84
C ALA A 502 39.06 14.91 -10.03
N GLU A 503 39.32 15.97 -10.78
CA GLU A 503 40.30 15.96 -11.87
C GLU A 503 41.70 15.58 -11.33
N GLY A 504 42.27 14.49 -11.85
CA GLY A 504 43.47 13.83 -11.33
C GLY A 504 43.23 12.47 -10.67
N GLY A 505 41.96 12.10 -10.46
CA GLY A 505 41.54 10.77 -9.98
C GLY A 505 41.24 9.75 -11.08
N ALA A 506 41.40 10.09 -12.35
CA ALA A 506 41.24 9.14 -13.47
C ALA A 506 42.51 8.28 -13.62
N ARG A 507 42.34 6.97 -13.79
CA ARG A 507 43.42 6.10 -14.27
C ARG A 507 43.55 6.19 -15.77
#